data_AF-A0A8J8FJ46-F1
#
_entry.id   AF-A0A8J8FJ46-F1
#
_cell.length_a   1.000
_cell.length_b   1.000
_cell.length_c   1.000
_cell.angle_alpha   90.00
_cell.angle_beta   90.00
_cell.angle_gamma   90.00
#
_symmetry.space_group_name_H-M   'P 1'
#
loop_
_entity.id
_entity.type
_entity.pdbx_description
1 polymer ?
#
loop_
_entity_poly.entity_id
_entity_poly.type
_entity_poly.pdbx_seq_one_letter_code
_entity_poly.pdbx_strand_id
1 'polypeptide(L)'
;MKIQIKFWHKIVLTLAAFAVAIAGFMLRLPSGFSHSDKELHSLFYFLAAGFLNVLFAKKNIVIHAFIFALLYTFGWAIEYAQQYSNKFFSHRIHGNADPEDIHANLLGIIAFSAIWLCVVGLALIWKNITKKEGAESAIETKEK
;
A
#
# COMPACT_ATOMS: atom_id res chain seq x y z
N MET A 1 -9.84 -23.26 -1.81
CA MET A 1 -11.11 -22.53 -2.01
C MET A 1 -10.86 -21.33 -2.93
N LYS A 2 -11.40 -21.31 -4.17
CA LYS A 2 -11.25 -20.15 -5.07
C LYS A 2 -12.29 -19.09 -4.72
N ILE A 3 -11.98 -18.21 -3.77
CA ILE A 3 -12.85 -17.06 -3.48
C ILE A 3 -12.75 -16.09 -4.66
N GLN A 4 -13.81 -16.00 -5.47
CA GLN A 4 -13.88 -15.03 -6.56
C GLN A 4 -14.41 -13.68 -6.06
N ILE A 5 -13.50 -12.81 -5.62
CA ILE A 5 -13.85 -11.45 -5.19
C ILE A 5 -14.12 -10.58 -6.42
N LYS A 6 -15.41 -10.25 -6.65
CA LYS A 6 -15.81 -9.28 -7.71
C LYS A 6 -15.24 -7.89 -7.42
N PHE A 7 -15.10 -7.07 -8.46
CA PHE A 7 -14.57 -5.71 -8.37
C PHE A 7 -15.29 -4.84 -7.32
N TRP A 8 -16.62 -4.86 -7.28
CA TRP A 8 -17.41 -4.11 -6.30
C TRP A 8 -17.07 -4.46 -4.85
N HIS A 9 -16.82 -5.74 -4.54
CA HIS A 9 -16.40 -6.14 -3.19
C HIS A 9 -15.04 -5.56 -2.82
N LYS A 10 -14.11 -5.44 -3.78
CA LYS A 10 -12.81 -4.79 -3.54
C LYS A 10 -12.99 -3.32 -3.22
N ILE A 11 -13.86 -2.63 -3.96
CA ILE A 11 -14.16 -1.21 -3.71
C ILE A 11 -14.78 -1.03 -2.32
N VAL A 12 -15.82 -1.80 -1.98
CA VAL A 12 -16.48 -1.72 -0.66
C VAL A 12 -15.48 -2.02 0.46
N LEU A 13 -14.65 -3.05 0.31
CA LEU A 13 -13.63 -3.40 1.30
C LEU A 13 -12.59 -2.29 1.47
N THR A 14 -12.13 -1.70 0.37
CA THR A 14 -11.19 -0.56 0.40
C THR A 14 -11.82 0.65 1.09
N LEU A 15 -13.07 1.00 0.78
CA LEU A 15 -13.76 2.13 1.40
C LEU A 15 -13.94 1.91 2.91
N ALA A 16 -14.32 0.70 3.32
CA ALA A 16 -14.44 0.35 4.73
C ALA A 16 -13.08 0.45 5.45
N ALA A 17 -12.02 -0.10 4.87
CA ALA A 17 -10.67 -0.01 5.43
C ALA A 17 -10.18 1.44 5.51
N PHE A 18 -10.49 2.26 4.51
CA PHE A 18 -10.12 3.68 4.47
C PHE A 18 -10.88 4.50 5.53
N ALA A 19 -12.17 4.22 5.74
CA ALA A 19 -12.93 4.86 6.81
C ALA A 19 -12.36 4.53 8.20
N VAL A 20 -11.99 3.27 8.43
CA VAL A 20 -11.32 2.83 9.66
C VAL A 20 -9.95 3.49 9.82
N ALA A 21 -9.17 3.59 8.73
CA ALA A 21 -7.88 4.25 8.73
C ALA A 21 -8.00 5.72 9.12
N ILE A 22 -8.90 6.49 8.47
CA ILE A 22 -9.15 7.90 8.79
C ILE A 22 -9.52 8.02 10.28
N ALA A 23 -10.46 7.22 10.77
CA ALA A 23 -10.84 7.25 12.18
C ALA A 23 -9.64 6.97 13.11
N GLY A 24 -8.80 5.99 12.77
CA GLY A 24 -7.59 5.65 13.52
C GLY A 24 -6.58 6.80 13.59
N PHE A 25 -6.24 7.41 12.45
CA PHE A 25 -5.27 8.52 12.40
C PHE A 25 -5.77 9.80 13.09
N MET A 26 -7.08 10.02 13.13
CA MET A 26 -7.64 11.18 13.84
C MET A 26 -7.60 11.02 15.37
N LEU A 27 -7.47 9.80 15.88
CA LEU A 27 -7.37 9.54 17.32
C LEU A 27 -5.94 9.73 17.81
N ARG A 28 -5.79 10.36 18.97
CA ARG A 28 -4.48 10.49 19.63
C ARG A 28 -4.02 9.13 20.16
N LEU A 29 -2.77 8.77 19.88
CA LEU A 29 -2.15 7.55 20.37
C LEU A 29 -2.01 7.59 21.92
N PRO A 30 -2.29 6.49 22.64
CA PRO A 30 -2.01 6.40 24.07
C PRO A 30 -0.52 6.62 24.37
N SER A 31 -0.19 7.27 25.49
CA SER A 31 1.18 7.67 25.84
C SER A 31 2.18 6.51 25.91
N GLY A 32 1.73 5.29 26.18
CA GLY A 32 2.59 4.11 26.18
C GLY A 32 3.16 3.76 24.79
N PHE A 33 2.49 4.17 23.71
CA PHE A 33 2.88 3.85 22.33
C PHE A 33 3.49 5.02 21.58
N SER A 34 3.54 6.22 22.17
CA SER A 34 4.01 7.44 21.47
C SER A 34 5.47 7.37 21.00
N HIS A 35 6.28 6.49 21.59
CA HIS A 35 7.66 6.28 21.18
C HIS A 35 7.78 5.50 19.86
N SER A 36 6.75 4.71 19.52
CA SER A 36 6.69 3.89 18.30
C SER A 36 5.77 4.48 17.22
N ASP A 37 5.35 5.73 17.36
CA ASP A 37 4.37 6.37 16.47
C ASP A 37 4.82 6.31 15.01
N LYS A 38 6.08 6.69 14.75
CA LYS A 38 6.71 6.62 13.42
C LYS A 38 6.79 5.20 12.87
N GLU A 39 7.09 4.22 13.73
CA GLU A 39 7.16 2.82 13.32
C GLU A 39 5.76 2.32 12.92
N LEU A 40 4.74 2.73 13.66
CA LEU A 40 3.35 2.40 13.39
C LEU A 40 2.86 3.04 12.08
N HIS A 41 3.22 4.30 11.83
CA HIS A 41 2.97 5.00 10.57
C HIS A 41 3.59 4.28 9.37
N SER A 42 4.89 3.96 9.47
CA SER A 42 5.60 3.19 8.44
C SER A 42 4.96 1.80 8.23
N LEU A 43 4.67 1.08 9.31
CA LEU A 43 4.03 -0.24 9.23
C LEU A 43 2.64 -0.16 8.61
N PHE A 44 1.82 0.82 9.00
CA PHE A 44 0.49 1.03 8.44
C PHE A 44 0.57 1.24 6.93
N TYR A 45 1.44 2.14 6.46
CA TYR A 45 1.57 2.45 5.04
C TYR A 45 2.19 1.31 4.24
N PHE A 46 3.10 0.53 4.83
CA PHE A 46 3.61 -0.72 4.25
C PHE A 46 2.47 -1.73 4.02
N LEU A 47 1.64 -1.95 5.05
CA LEU A 47 0.52 -2.89 4.98
C LEU A 47 -0.59 -2.38 4.04
N ALA A 48 -0.87 -1.08 4.03
CA ALA A 48 -1.83 -0.45 3.12
C ALA A 48 -1.38 -0.60 1.65
N ALA A 49 -0.09 -0.36 1.37
CA ALA A 49 0.48 -0.59 0.05
C ALA A 49 0.36 -2.05 -0.37
N GLY A 50 0.65 -2.99 0.54
CA GLY A 50 0.44 -4.43 0.32
C GLY A 50 -0.99 -4.80 0.02
N PHE A 51 -1.92 -4.36 0.87
CA PHE A 51 -3.34 -4.60 0.72
C PHE A 51 -3.85 -4.13 -0.64
N LEU A 52 -3.59 -2.87 -1.01
CA LEU A 52 -4.06 -2.30 -2.28
C LEU A 52 -3.39 -2.97 -3.50
N ASN A 53 -2.11 -3.33 -3.42
CA ASN A 53 -1.41 -3.99 -4.53
C ASN A 53 -1.92 -5.41 -4.77
N VAL A 54 -2.20 -6.16 -3.71
CA VAL A 54 -2.81 -7.49 -3.81
C VAL A 54 -4.22 -7.39 -4.41
N LEU A 55 -5.01 -6.40 -4.00
CA LEU A 55 -6.37 -6.23 -4.50
C LEU A 55 -6.43 -5.77 -5.97
N PHE A 56 -5.60 -4.79 -6.35
CA PHE A 56 -5.75 -4.09 -7.63
C PHE A 56 -4.57 -4.25 -8.59
N ALA A 57 -3.33 -4.16 -8.12
CA ALA A 57 -2.15 -4.10 -9.00
C ALA A 57 -1.78 -5.46 -9.60
N LYS A 58 -1.85 -6.55 -8.83
CA LYS A 58 -1.31 -7.88 -9.22
C LYS A 58 0.17 -7.78 -9.64
N LYS A 59 0.46 -7.71 -10.94
CA LYS A 59 1.81 -7.51 -11.53
C LYS A 59 1.88 -6.25 -12.42
N ASN A 60 0.85 -5.40 -12.40
CA ASN A 60 0.75 -4.20 -13.23
C ASN A 60 1.46 -3.02 -12.55
N ILE A 61 2.57 -2.59 -13.14
CA ILE A 61 3.43 -1.52 -12.63
C ILE A 61 2.72 -0.16 -12.64
N VAL A 62 1.86 0.12 -13.62
CA VAL A 62 1.13 1.39 -13.71
C VAL A 62 0.15 1.52 -12.54
N ILE A 63 -0.57 0.44 -12.22
CA ILE A 63 -1.49 0.43 -11.07
C ILE A 63 -0.69 0.54 -9.75
N HIS A 64 0.47 -0.12 -9.65
CA HIS A 64 1.36 0.05 -8.50
C HIS A 64 1.79 1.51 -8.30
N ALA A 65 2.24 2.17 -9.35
CA ALA A 65 2.64 3.58 -9.32
C ALA A 65 1.47 4.50 -8.92
N PHE A 66 0.26 4.23 -9.43
CA PHE A 66 -0.95 4.94 -9.02
C PHE A 66 -1.25 4.76 -7.53
N ILE A 67 -1.18 3.52 -7.01
CA ILE A 67 -1.37 3.25 -5.58
C ILE A 67 -0.32 3.96 -4.73
N PHE A 68 0.94 3.95 -5.15
CA PHE A 68 2.02 4.67 -4.47
C PHE A 68 1.69 6.16 -4.34
N ALA A 69 1.35 6.82 -5.45
CA ALA A 69 1.01 8.24 -5.45
C ALA A 69 -0.24 8.55 -4.62
N LEU A 70 -1.25 7.68 -4.68
CA LEU A 70 -2.47 7.81 -3.89
C LEU A 70 -2.18 7.73 -2.38
N LEU A 71 -1.39 6.75 -1.94
CA LEU A 71 -1.03 6.61 -0.53
C LEU A 71 -0.16 7.76 -0.06
N TYR A 72 0.83 8.18 -0.86
CA TYR A 72 1.69 9.32 -0.51
C TYR A 72 0.87 10.61 -0.32
N THR A 73 -0.05 10.90 -1.25
CA THR A 73 -0.93 12.07 -1.13
C THR A 73 -1.93 11.93 0.01
N PHE A 74 -2.38 10.71 0.34
CA PHE A 74 -3.22 10.46 1.52
C PHE A 74 -2.50 10.78 2.83
N GLY A 75 -1.21 10.45 2.95
CA GLY A 75 -0.40 10.80 4.15
C GLY A 75 -0.36 12.30 4.39
N TRP A 76 -0.09 13.08 3.33
CA TRP A 76 -0.18 14.54 3.39
C TRP A 76 -1.57 15.04 3.76
N ALA A 77 -2.63 14.45 3.19
CA ALA A 77 -4.00 14.86 3.44
C ALA A 77 -4.44 14.63 4.90
N ILE A 78 -4.01 13.53 5.52
CA ILE A 78 -4.32 13.23 6.92
C ILE A 78 -3.65 14.22 7.87
N GLU A 79 -2.37 14.53 7.66
CA GLU A 79 -1.68 15.56 8.46
C GLU A 79 -2.42 16.90 8.39
N TYR A 80 -2.81 17.31 7.18
CA TYR A 80 -3.57 18.53 7.00
C TYR A 80 -4.95 18.47 7.69
N ALA A 81 -5.62 17.33 7.63
CA ALA A 81 -6.90 17.11 8.31
C ALA A 81 -6.76 17.16 9.84
N GLN A 82 -5.67 16.64 10.42
CA GLN A 82 -5.38 16.75 11.84
C GLN A 82 -5.11 18.21 12.25
N GLN A 83 -4.32 18.96 11.48
CA GLN A 83 -4.11 20.40 11.72
C GLN A 83 -5.43 21.19 11.68
N TYR A 84 -6.24 20.93 10.64
CA TYR A 84 -7.53 21.60 10.47
C TYR A 84 -8.50 21.25 11.60
N SER A 85 -8.56 19.98 11.99
CA SER A 85 -9.37 19.52 13.13
C SER A 85 -9.00 20.26 14.41
N ASN A 86 -7.71 20.38 14.73
CA ASN A 86 -7.23 21.12 15.91
C ASN A 86 -7.57 22.61 15.88
N LYS A 87 -7.76 23.21 14.69
CA LYS A 87 -8.20 24.60 14.54
C LYS A 87 -9.72 24.73 14.67
N PHE A 88 -10.47 23.75 14.18
CA PHE A 88 -11.93 23.77 14.14
C PHE A 88 -12.56 23.41 15.49
N PHE A 89 -11.99 22.45 16.21
CA PHE A 89 -12.45 22.06 17.54
C PHE A 89 -11.70 22.86 18.62
N SER A 90 -12.45 23.38 19.60
CA SER A 90 -11.91 24.12 20.75
C SER A 90 -11.02 23.27 21.68
N HIS A 91 -10.98 21.95 21.45
CA HIS A 91 -10.09 21.01 22.11
C HIS A 91 -9.25 20.28 21.07
N ARG A 92 -7.95 20.09 21.36
CA ARG A 92 -7.06 19.31 20.50
C ARG A 92 -7.47 17.86 20.51
N ILE A 93 -8.01 17.40 19.38
CA ILE A 93 -8.36 15.99 19.16
C ILE A 93 -7.09 15.19 18.86
N HIS A 94 -6.08 15.83 18.24
CA HIS A 94 -4.80 15.21 17.89
C HIS A 94 -3.60 16.08 18.33
N GLY A 95 -2.38 15.52 18.25
CA GLY A 95 -1.13 16.27 18.39
C GLY A 95 -0.96 17.34 17.29
N ASN A 96 0.12 18.12 17.35
CA ASN A 96 0.49 18.95 16.21
C ASN A 96 0.90 18.02 15.05
N ALA A 97 0.50 18.35 13.83
CA ALA A 97 0.98 17.61 12.66
C ALA A 97 2.51 17.66 12.58
N ASP A 98 3.08 16.49 12.30
CA ASP A 98 4.52 16.28 12.29
C ASP A 98 4.95 15.91 10.87
N PRO A 99 5.76 16.74 10.19
CA PRO A 99 6.35 16.37 8.91
C PRO A 99 7.10 15.02 8.95
N GLU A 100 7.62 14.62 10.11
CA GLU A 100 8.27 13.32 10.29
C GLU A 100 7.33 12.13 10.09
N ASP A 101 6.02 12.30 10.32
CA ASP A 101 5.02 11.26 10.06
C ASP A 101 4.81 11.02 8.57
N ILE A 102 4.93 12.08 7.75
CA ILE A 102 4.93 11.95 6.28
C ILE A 102 6.15 11.16 5.81
N HIS A 103 7.32 11.41 6.41
CA HIS A 103 8.54 10.68 6.11
C HIS A 103 8.43 9.21 6.52
N ALA A 104 7.88 8.94 7.70
CA ALA A 104 7.63 7.58 8.18
C ALA A 104 6.64 6.83 7.25
N ASN A 105 5.55 7.48 6.85
CA ASN A 105 4.58 6.95 5.89
C ASN A 105 5.27 6.60 4.57
N LEU A 106 6.06 7.53 4.02
CA LEU A 106 6.80 7.34 2.76
C LEU A 106 7.79 6.15 2.86
N LEU A 107 8.49 6.01 3.98
CA LEU A 107 9.40 4.89 4.20
C LEU A 107 8.67 3.54 4.13
N GLY A 108 7.48 3.45 4.72
CA GLY A 108 6.62 2.27 4.64
C GLY A 108 6.22 1.91 3.21
N ILE A 109 5.79 2.91 2.43
CA ILE A 109 5.40 2.71 1.02
C ILE A 109 6.63 2.27 0.19
N ILE A 110 7.78 2.93 0.35
CA ILE A 110 9.03 2.59 -0.35
C ILE A 110 9.49 1.18 -0.02
N ALA A 111 9.49 0.81 1.27
CA ALA A 111 9.90 -0.53 1.71
C ALA A 111 9.01 -1.61 1.06
N PHE A 112 7.69 -1.39 1.02
CA PHE A 112 6.79 -2.32 0.32
C PHE A 112 7.07 -2.36 -1.18
N SER A 113 7.21 -1.20 -1.82
CA SER A 113 7.49 -1.10 -3.27
C SER A 113 8.78 -1.81 -3.67
N ALA A 114 9.85 -1.70 -2.87
CA ALA A 114 11.10 -2.39 -3.10
C ALA A 114 10.90 -3.92 -3.11
N ILE A 115 10.24 -4.46 -2.08
CA ILE A 115 9.94 -5.90 -1.99
C ILE A 115 9.05 -6.34 -3.15
N TRP A 116 7.99 -5.60 -3.45
CA TRP A 116 7.04 -5.94 -4.51
C TRP A 116 7.69 -5.95 -5.89
N LEU A 117 8.55 -4.96 -6.20
CA LEU A 117 9.28 -4.91 -7.47
C LEU A 117 10.25 -6.08 -7.61
N CYS A 118 10.95 -6.48 -6.56
CA CYS A 118 11.77 -7.69 -6.57
C CYS A 118 10.93 -8.94 -6.90
N VAL A 119 9.79 -9.12 -6.22
CA VAL A 119 8.89 -10.27 -6.45
C VAL A 119 8.34 -10.28 -7.87
N VAL A 120 7.86 -9.14 -8.37
CA VAL A 120 7.32 -9.03 -9.74
C VAL A 120 8.42 -9.25 -10.77
N GLY A 121 9.61 -8.67 -10.56
CA GLY A 121 10.77 -8.86 -11.43
C GLY A 121 11.16 -10.32 -11.56
N LEU A 122 11.34 -11.03 -10.44
CA LEU A 122 11.63 -12.46 -10.42
C LEU A 122 10.54 -13.27 -11.14
N ALA A 123 9.27 -12.95 -10.91
CA ALA A 123 8.15 -13.65 -11.53
C ALA A 123 8.05 -13.41 -13.05
N LEU A 124 8.53 -12.26 -13.55
CA LEU A 124 8.60 -11.97 -14.99
C LEU A 124 9.77 -12.70 -15.65
N ILE A 125 10.93 -12.72 -14.99
CA ILE A 125 12.11 -13.47 -15.45
C ILE A 125 11.76 -14.96 -15.58
N TRP A 126 11.16 -15.54 -14.53
CA TRP A 126 10.76 -16.95 -14.53
C TRP A 126 9.78 -17.29 -15.67
N LYS A 127 8.81 -16.41 -15.93
CA LYS A 127 7.86 -16.59 -17.03
C LYS A 127 8.54 -16.58 -18.39
N ASN A 128 9.57 -15.76 -18.58
CA ASN A 128 10.30 -15.68 -19.84
C ASN A 128 11.16 -16.92 -20.08
N ILE A 129 11.81 -17.45 -19.03
CA ILE A 129 12.60 -18.69 -19.10
C ILE A 129 11.72 -19.87 -19.50
N THR A 130 10.63 -20.09 -18.77
CA THR A 130 9.69 -21.21 -19.05
C THR A 130 9.03 -21.11 -20.42
N LYS A 131 8.77 -19.90 -20.92
CA LYS A 131 8.24 -19.69 -22.29
C LYS A 131 9.29 -20.09 -23.34
N LYS A 132 10.57 -19.81 -23.10
CA LYS A 132 11.66 -20.15 -24.02
C LYS A 132 11.84 -21.67 -24.13
N GLU A 133 11.92 -22.37 -22.99
CA GLU A 133 12.01 -23.84 -22.95
C GLU A 133 10.83 -24.52 -23.67
N GLY A 134 9.61 -24.02 -23.44
CA GLY A 134 8.42 -24.51 -24.15
C GLY A 134 8.48 -24.30 -25.66
N ALA A 135 9.04 -23.18 -26.12
CA ALA A 135 9.19 -22.90 -27.55
C ALA A 135 10.23 -23.81 -28.22
N GLU A 136 11.35 -24.09 -27.55
CA GLU A 136 12.41 -24.97 -28.05
C GLU A 136 11.92 -26.43 -28.17
N SER A 137 11.21 -26.94 -27.15
CA SER A 137 10.63 -28.31 -27.19
C SER A 137 9.56 -28.50 -28.28
N ALA A 138 8.78 -27.46 -28.58
CA ALA A 138 7.76 -27.51 -29.63
C ALA A 138 8.36 -27.52 -31.05
N ILE A 139 9.55 -26.96 -31.23
CA ILE A 139 10.29 -26.99 -32.51
C ILE A 139 10.86 -28.40 -32.74
N GLU A 140 11.50 -28.98 -31.72
CA GLU A 140 12.11 -30.32 -31.82
C GLU A 140 11.09 -31.43 -32.11
N THR A 141 9.83 -31.25 -31.70
CA THR A 141 8.74 -32.20 -31.98
C THR A 141 8.22 -32.10 -33.42
N LYS A 142 8.42 -30.98 -34.12
CA LYS A 142 7.96 -30.80 -35.51
C LYS A 142 8.98 -31.25 -36.56
N GLU A 143 10.25 -31.38 -36.18
CA GLU A 143 11.32 -31.85 -37.05
C GLU A 143 11.51 -33.38 -37.02
N LYS A 144 10.78 -34.09 -36.15
CA LYS A 144 10.70 -35.56 -36.09
C LYS A 144 9.41 -36.05 -36.73
#